data_AF-A0AAW3URD1-F1
#
_entry.id   AF-A0AAW3URD1-F1
#
_cell.length_a   1.000
_cell.length_b   1.000
_cell.length_c   1.000
_cell.angle_alpha   90.00
_cell.angle_beta   90.00
_cell.angle_gamma   90.00
#
_symmetry.space_group_name_H-M   'P 1'
#
loop_
_entity.id
_entity.type
_entity.pdbx_description
1 polymer ?
#
loop_
_entity_poly.entity_id
_entity_poly.type
_entity_poly.pdbx_seq_one_letter_code
_entity_poly.pdbx_strand_id
1 'polypeptide(L)'
;MTTCRPARFVARAADSADGQAAPAGICPEALAMLAGYRLPGRTTSALRQMTGPRQLAAAHVMAGANNSSGDLARALLAATPASQRADDPRGRQSDRHRARLLSGMEKGLTHMQETVRSLTPRYHDDLYCLALAASFVRGWMQDDVVTAWLLAHAPGAAAALGDLVSASEKAKAPRRTMKLPYTRAVQAAQTRRN
;
A
#
# COMPACT_ATOMS: atom_id res chain seq x y z
N MET A 1 -22.59 1.02 -20.77
CA MET A 1 -22.01 2.23 -20.16
C MET A 1 -22.39 2.27 -18.69
N THR A 2 -21.58 1.72 -17.81
CA THR A 2 -21.76 1.80 -16.35
C THR A 2 -21.00 3.03 -15.86
N THR A 3 -21.74 4.11 -15.59
CA THR A 3 -21.17 5.31 -14.99
C THR A 3 -20.83 5.00 -13.53
N CYS A 4 -19.55 4.77 -13.22
CA CYS A 4 -19.07 4.79 -11.85
C CYS A 4 -19.39 6.17 -11.26
N ARG A 5 -20.35 6.23 -10.32
CA ARG A 5 -20.57 7.45 -9.54
C ARG A 5 -19.28 7.75 -8.78
N PRO A 6 -18.72 8.97 -8.88
CA PRO A 6 -17.57 9.34 -8.06
C PRO A 6 -17.96 9.22 -6.58
N ALA A 7 -17.02 8.76 -5.76
CA ALA A 7 -17.18 8.82 -4.31
C ALA A 7 -17.57 10.25 -3.95
N ARG A 8 -18.65 10.43 -3.19
CA ARG A 8 -19.11 11.75 -2.74
C ARG A 8 -18.08 12.31 -1.78
N PHE A 9 -17.02 12.92 -2.33
CA PHE A 9 -16.06 13.71 -1.59
C PHE A 9 -16.84 14.84 -0.94
N VAL A 10 -16.91 14.81 0.39
CA VAL A 10 -17.51 15.90 1.13
C VAL A 10 -16.54 17.05 1.02
N ALA A 11 -16.89 18.03 0.18
CA ALA A 11 -16.11 19.22 -0.05
C ALA A 11 -15.82 19.92 1.28
N ARG A 12 -14.59 20.39 1.44
CA ARG A 12 -14.23 21.45 2.40
C ARG A 12 -15.23 22.59 2.14
N ALA A 13 -15.97 23.01 3.16
CA ALA A 13 -16.87 24.14 2.99
C ALA A 13 -15.99 25.38 2.82
N ALA A 14 -15.92 25.93 1.60
CA ALA A 14 -15.27 27.23 1.36
C ALA A 14 -16.08 28.37 2.00
N ASP A 15 -17.38 28.16 2.21
CA ASP A 15 -18.26 29.09 2.90
C ASP A 15 -18.49 28.63 4.33
N SER A 16 -17.97 29.40 5.28
CA SER A 16 -18.31 29.33 6.69
C SER A 16 -19.83 29.45 6.82
N ALA A 17 -20.52 28.31 6.99
CA ALA A 17 -21.92 28.30 7.34
C ALA A 17 -22.05 28.65 8.83
N ASP A 18 -21.91 29.95 9.12
CA ASP A 18 -22.34 30.57 10.36
C ASP A 18 -23.83 30.27 10.54
N GLY A 19 -24.15 29.24 11.34
CA GLY A 19 -25.54 28.89 11.65
C GLY A 19 -25.87 27.40 11.70
N GLN A 20 -24.94 26.48 11.39
CA GLN A 20 -25.21 25.07 11.68
C GLN A 20 -25.11 24.84 13.19
N ALA A 21 -26.26 24.79 13.87
CA ALA A 21 -26.35 24.48 15.29
C ALA A 21 -25.42 23.30 15.64
N ALA A 22 -24.52 23.53 16.61
CA ALA A 22 -23.53 22.54 17.00
C ALA A 22 -24.23 21.20 17.29
N PRO A 23 -23.86 20.10 16.58
CA PRO A 23 -24.47 18.81 16.81
C PRO A 23 -24.30 18.40 18.29
N ALA A 24 -25.40 18.37 19.03
CA ALA A 24 -25.41 18.01 20.45
C ALA A 24 -24.84 16.59 20.66
N GLY A 25 -23.88 16.47 21.58
CA GLY A 25 -23.25 15.19 21.96
C GLY A 25 -21.90 14.87 21.29
N ILE A 26 -21.28 15.83 20.60
CA ILE A 26 -19.89 15.74 20.13
C ILE A 26 -19.00 16.63 21.01
N CYS A 27 -17.82 16.14 21.37
CA CYS A 27 -16.82 16.91 22.09
C CYS A 27 -16.42 18.17 21.33
N PRO A 28 -16.33 19.33 22.01
CA PRO A 28 -16.08 20.61 21.36
C PRO A 28 -14.74 20.65 20.63
N GLU A 29 -13.72 19.96 21.15
CA GLU A 29 -12.39 19.85 20.55
C GLU A 29 -12.42 19.09 19.22
N ALA A 30 -13.18 17.99 19.15
CA ALA A 30 -13.36 17.21 17.92
C ALA A 30 -14.14 18.01 16.87
N LEU A 31 -15.11 18.81 17.31
CA LEU A 31 -15.90 19.70 16.46
C LEU A 31 -15.03 20.85 15.91
N ALA A 32 -14.16 21.44 16.74
CA ALA A 32 -13.22 22.47 16.32
C ALA A 32 -12.27 21.98 15.21
N MET A 33 -11.77 20.74 15.31
CA MET A 33 -10.95 20.14 14.23
C MET A 33 -11.72 19.91 12.93
N LEU A 34 -13.05 19.75 13.01
CA LEU A 34 -13.91 19.48 11.87
C LEU A 34 -14.67 20.72 11.37
N ALA A 35 -14.42 21.91 11.93
CA ALA A 35 -15.17 23.13 11.63
C ALA A 35 -15.14 23.55 10.14
N GLY A 36 -14.07 23.20 9.41
CA GLY A 36 -13.96 23.47 7.96
C GLY A 36 -14.61 22.43 7.05
N TYR A 37 -15.22 21.38 7.61
CA TYR A 37 -15.81 20.28 6.86
C TYR A 37 -17.34 20.29 6.98
N ARG A 38 -18.04 20.06 5.87
CA ARG A 38 -19.47 19.73 5.96
C ARG A 38 -19.59 18.36 6.65
N LEU A 39 -20.42 18.27 7.69
CA LEU A 39 -20.65 17.02 8.41
C LEU A 39 -22.01 16.44 7.99
N PRO A 40 -22.04 15.34 7.23
CA PRO A 40 -23.29 14.63 6.99
C PRO A 40 -23.91 14.17 8.31
N GLY A 41 -25.25 14.11 8.39
CA GLY A 41 -25.92 13.59 9.60
C GLY A 41 -25.51 12.16 9.99
N ARG A 42 -25.09 11.35 9.01
CA ARG A 42 -24.52 10.01 9.26
C ARG A 42 -23.15 10.04 9.93
N THR A 43 -22.37 11.09 9.68
CA THR A 43 -21.07 11.32 10.32
C THR A 43 -21.26 11.74 11.76
N THR A 44 -22.14 12.73 12.00
CA THR A 44 -22.42 13.20 13.36
C THR A 44 -23.06 12.10 14.20
N SER A 45 -23.98 11.31 13.64
CA SER A 45 -24.55 10.15 14.34
C SER A 45 -23.48 9.14 14.74
N ALA A 46 -22.53 8.82 13.85
CA ALA A 46 -21.48 7.83 14.12
C ALA A 46 -20.46 8.32 15.17
N LEU A 47 -20.10 9.61 15.14
CA LEU A 47 -19.22 10.21 16.15
C LEU A 47 -19.88 10.22 17.53
N ARG A 48 -21.18 10.50 17.63
CA ARG A 48 -21.92 10.46 18.90
C ARG A 48 -21.90 9.10 19.59
N GLN A 49 -21.72 8.01 18.83
CA GLN A 49 -21.62 6.65 19.38
C GLN A 49 -20.22 6.33 19.95
N MET A 50 -19.26 7.26 19.87
CA MET A 50 -17.91 7.13 20.40
C MET A 50 -17.75 7.96 21.68
N THR A 51 -16.85 7.56 22.57
CA THR A 51 -16.46 8.38 23.73
C THR A 51 -15.71 9.64 23.29
N GLY A 52 -15.76 10.69 24.11
CA GLY A 52 -15.11 11.98 23.82
C GLY A 52 -13.65 11.91 23.33
N PRO A 53 -12.73 11.20 24.02
CA PRO A 53 -11.35 11.07 23.54
C PRO A 53 -11.25 10.33 22.19
N ARG A 54 -12.15 9.38 21.93
CA ARG A 54 -12.20 8.66 20.66
C ARG A 54 -12.77 9.52 19.53
N GLN A 55 -13.74 10.39 19.81
CA GLN A 55 -14.25 11.37 18.86
C GLN A 55 -13.12 12.29 18.38
N LEU A 56 -12.25 12.75 19.29
CA LEU A 56 -11.09 13.58 18.95
C LEU A 56 -10.10 12.83 18.02
N ALA A 57 -9.74 11.59 18.38
CA ALA A 57 -8.86 10.77 17.55
C ALA A 57 -9.46 10.48 16.16
N ALA A 58 -10.76 10.17 16.10
CA ALA A 58 -11.48 9.96 14.85
C ALA A 58 -11.51 11.25 14.00
N ALA A 59 -11.76 12.41 14.62
CA ALA A 59 -11.71 13.70 13.95
C ALA A 59 -10.31 13.99 13.37
N HIS A 60 -9.24 13.64 14.08
CA HIS A 60 -7.87 13.81 13.57
C HIS A 60 -7.64 12.96 12.32
N VAL A 61 -8.06 11.69 12.34
CA VAL A 61 -7.94 10.80 11.17
C VAL A 61 -8.76 11.33 9.99
N MET A 62 -9.98 11.81 10.23
CA MET A 62 -10.86 12.35 9.20
C MET A 62 -10.31 13.64 8.59
N ALA A 63 -9.74 14.53 9.41
CA ALA A 63 -9.10 15.75 8.97
C ALA A 63 -7.80 15.48 8.20
N GLY A 64 -6.97 14.53 8.67
CA GLY A 64 -5.74 14.12 7.98
C GLY A 64 -6.01 13.45 6.63
N ALA A 65 -7.10 12.69 6.53
CA ALA A 65 -7.58 12.12 5.26
C ALA A 65 -8.35 13.11 4.38
N ASN A 66 -8.58 14.34 4.85
CA ASN A 66 -9.45 15.35 4.22
C ASN A 66 -10.80 14.76 3.77
N ASN A 67 -11.39 13.90 4.62
CA ASN A 67 -12.58 13.12 4.32
C ASN A 67 -13.51 13.05 5.53
N SER A 68 -14.62 13.80 5.48
CA SER A 68 -15.65 13.80 6.53
C SER A 68 -16.86 12.90 6.20
N SER A 69 -16.73 11.96 5.26
CA SER A 69 -17.83 11.10 4.81
C SER A 69 -18.39 10.22 5.93
N GLY A 70 -19.71 9.98 5.86
CA GLY A 70 -20.40 9.10 6.80
C GLY A 70 -19.96 7.63 6.71
N ASP A 71 -19.38 7.22 5.58
CA ASP A 71 -18.84 5.88 5.40
C ASP A 71 -17.53 5.70 6.16
N LEU A 72 -16.62 6.68 6.08
CA LEU A 72 -15.40 6.69 6.89
C LEU A 72 -15.73 6.76 8.38
N ALA A 73 -16.67 7.61 8.78
CA ALA A 73 -17.09 7.73 10.18
C ALA A 73 -17.64 6.41 10.73
N ARG A 74 -18.46 5.68 9.95
CA ARG A 74 -18.96 4.34 10.32
C ARG A 74 -17.85 3.29 10.35
N ALA A 75 -16.88 3.35 9.45
CA ALA A 75 -15.73 2.45 9.48
C ALA A 75 -14.89 2.67 10.74
N LEU A 76 -14.62 3.93 11.10
CA LEU A 76 -13.93 4.30 12.34
C LEU A 76 -14.70 3.84 13.58
N LEU A 77 -16.03 3.94 13.56
CA LEU A 77 -16.89 3.41 14.63
C LEU A 77 -16.84 1.89 14.71
N ALA A 78 -16.89 1.19 13.58
CA ALA A 78 -16.77 -0.27 13.52
C ALA A 78 -15.43 -0.76 14.08
N ALA A 79 -14.34 -0.03 13.82
CA ALA A 79 -13.00 -0.30 14.34
C ALA A 79 -12.79 0.17 15.80
N THR A 80 -13.75 0.89 16.38
CA THR A 80 -13.65 1.39 17.76
C THR A 80 -13.90 0.26 18.76
N PRO A 81 -13.00 0.05 19.74
CA PRO A 81 -13.19 -0.96 20.78
C PRO A 81 -14.40 -0.65 21.66
N ALA A 82 -15.01 -1.67 22.26
CA ALA A 82 -16.21 -1.52 23.10
C ALA A 82 -16.01 -0.53 24.26
N SER A 83 -14.81 -0.47 24.85
CA SER A 83 -14.45 0.47 25.92
C SER A 83 -14.50 1.94 25.51
N GLN A 84 -14.50 2.24 24.20
CA GLN A 84 -14.50 3.58 23.64
C GLN A 84 -15.79 3.89 22.86
N ARG A 85 -16.83 3.05 23.00
CA ARG A 85 -18.17 3.33 22.48
C ARG A 85 -19.06 3.92 23.56
N ALA A 86 -19.79 4.98 23.20
CA ALA A 86 -20.84 5.56 24.04
C ALA A 86 -22.15 4.75 23.95
N ASP A 87 -22.36 4.05 22.84
CA ASP A 87 -23.55 3.22 22.60
C ASP A 87 -23.29 1.77 23.04
N ASP A 88 -24.08 1.33 24.03
CA ASP A 88 -24.06 0.03 24.71
C ASP A 88 -22.67 -0.44 25.19
N PRO A 89 -22.36 -0.38 26.51
CA PRO A 89 -21.08 -0.82 27.06
C PRO A 89 -20.80 -2.32 26.83
N ARG A 90 -21.82 -3.10 26.45
CA ARG A 90 -21.67 -4.47 25.93
C ARG A 90 -21.41 -4.47 24.43
N GLY A 91 -20.46 -3.65 23.97
CA GLY A 91 -19.99 -3.69 22.59
C GLY A 91 -19.68 -5.14 22.21
N ARG A 92 -20.31 -5.63 21.12
CA ARG A 92 -20.24 -7.01 20.61
C ARG A 92 -18.97 -7.68 21.10
N GLN A 93 -19.10 -8.54 22.13
CA GLN A 93 -17.94 -9.23 22.68
C GLN A 93 -17.21 -9.85 21.51
N SER A 94 -16.00 -9.36 21.25
CA SER A 94 -15.19 -9.90 20.15
C SER A 94 -15.01 -11.36 20.46
N ASP A 95 -15.58 -12.22 19.62
CA ASP A 95 -15.44 -13.67 19.75
C ASP A 95 -13.97 -13.97 20.08
N ARG A 96 -13.74 -14.61 21.24
CA ARG A 96 -12.40 -14.88 21.77
C ARG A 96 -11.56 -15.63 20.74
N HIS A 97 -12.19 -16.44 19.91
CA HIS A 97 -11.54 -17.10 18.78
C HIS A 97 -11.07 -16.09 17.73
N ARG A 98 -11.97 -15.19 17.30
CA ARG A 98 -11.67 -14.14 16.31
C ARG A 98 -10.60 -13.16 16.81
N ALA A 99 -10.63 -12.77 18.09
CA ALA A 99 -9.61 -11.92 18.69
C ALA A 99 -8.22 -12.59 18.71
N ARG A 100 -8.15 -13.89 19.05
CA ARG A 100 -6.92 -14.68 18.97
C ARG A 100 -6.40 -14.74 17.53
N LEU A 101 -7.28 -15.02 16.56
CA LEU A 101 -6.91 -15.08 15.15
C LEU A 101 -6.33 -13.74 14.66
N LEU A 102 -7.01 -12.62 14.95
CA LEU A 102 -6.53 -11.29 14.61
C LEU A 102 -5.16 -10.98 15.24
N SER A 103 -4.95 -11.34 16.51
CA SER A 103 -3.66 -11.13 17.18
C SER A 103 -2.52 -11.95 16.58
N GLY A 104 -2.81 -13.17 16.10
CA GLY A 104 -1.84 -14.00 15.39
C GLY A 104 -1.50 -13.42 14.03
N MET A 105 -2.52 -12.94 13.30
CA MET A 105 -2.32 -12.25 12.02
C MET A 105 -1.52 -10.96 12.19
N GLU A 106 -1.82 -10.14 13.20
CA GLU A 106 -1.09 -8.91 13.51
C GLU A 106 0.39 -9.19 13.76
N LYS A 107 0.70 -10.17 14.62
CA LYS A 107 2.08 -10.61 14.86
C LYS A 107 2.77 -11.10 13.59
N GLY A 108 2.08 -11.89 12.77
CA GLY A 108 2.60 -12.36 11.50
C GLY A 108 2.91 -11.23 10.53
N LEU A 109 2.04 -10.22 10.47
CA LEU A 109 2.21 -9.05 9.61
C LEU A 109 3.39 -8.19 10.07
N THR A 110 3.50 -7.94 11.38
CA THR A 110 4.63 -7.20 11.96
C THR A 110 5.95 -7.93 11.69
N HIS A 111 6.00 -9.24 11.90
CA HIS A 111 7.19 -10.03 11.61
C HIS A 111 7.59 -9.98 10.14
N MET A 112 6.62 -10.07 9.21
CA MET A 112 6.88 -9.91 7.78
C MET A 112 7.40 -8.51 7.44
N GLN A 113 6.80 -7.46 8.02
CA GLN A 113 7.25 -6.08 7.82
C GLN A 113 8.66 -5.84 8.33
N GLU A 114 9.01 -6.38 9.51
CA GLU A 114 10.37 -6.33 10.07
C GLU A 114 11.36 -7.05 9.17
N THR A 115 11.01 -8.23 8.67
CA THR A 115 11.85 -9.01 7.74
C THR A 115 12.08 -8.24 6.43
N VAL A 116 11.04 -7.63 5.85
CA VAL A 116 11.21 -6.78 4.66
C VAL A 116 12.10 -5.57 4.98
N ARG A 117 11.88 -4.93 6.12
CA ARG A 117 12.66 -3.75 6.54
C ARG A 117 14.13 -4.11 6.82
N SER A 118 14.45 -5.30 7.31
CA SER A 118 15.84 -5.72 7.51
C SER A 118 16.54 -6.08 6.20
N LEU A 119 15.80 -6.57 5.20
CA LEU A 119 16.34 -6.93 3.88
C LEU A 119 16.48 -5.74 2.92
N THR A 120 15.60 -4.74 3.04
CA THR A 120 15.55 -3.58 2.12
C THR A 120 16.85 -2.76 2.02
N PRO A 121 17.58 -2.46 3.12
CA PRO A 121 18.71 -1.53 3.08
C PRO A 121 19.83 -1.99 2.16
N ARG A 122 20.11 -3.29 2.12
CA ARG A 122 21.21 -3.86 1.33
C ARG A 122 20.77 -4.33 -0.05
N TYR A 123 19.47 -4.55 -0.25
CA TYR A 123 18.95 -5.10 -1.49
C TYR A 123 19.36 -4.29 -2.73
N HIS A 124 19.27 -2.96 -2.67
CA HIS A 124 19.56 -2.10 -3.82
C HIS A 124 21.07 -2.02 -4.10
N ASP A 125 21.89 -1.92 -3.06
CA ASP A 125 23.34 -1.87 -3.18
C ASP A 125 23.92 -3.21 -3.67
N ASP A 126 23.40 -4.32 -3.16
CA ASP A 126 23.79 -5.67 -3.58
C ASP A 126 23.39 -5.91 -5.05
N LEU A 127 22.21 -5.45 -5.47
CA LEU A 127 21.79 -5.50 -6.88
C LEU A 127 22.67 -4.66 -7.79
N TYR A 128 23.08 -3.46 -7.35
CA TYR A 128 23.98 -2.60 -8.10
C TYR A 128 25.36 -3.25 -8.25
N CYS A 129 25.95 -3.73 -7.15
CA CYS A 129 27.21 -4.45 -7.16
C CYS A 129 27.14 -5.70 -8.06
N LEU A 130 26.04 -6.46 -7.99
CA LEU A 130 25.83 -7.64 -8.82
C LEU A 130 25.70 -7.27 -10.30
N ALA A 131 24.97 -6.21 -10.64
CA ALA A 131 24.83 -5.74 -12.02
C ALA A 131 26.17 -5.26 -12.59
N LEU A 132 26.97 -4.53 -11.80
CA LEU A 132 28.32 -4.12 -12.16
C LEU A 132 29.23 -5.34 -12.36
N ALA A 133 29.30 -6.24 -11.39
CA ALA A 133 30.12 -7.45 -11.49
C ALA A 133 29.74 -8.29 -12.71
N ALA A 134 28.45 -8.49 -12.98
CA ALA A 134 27.97 -9.18 -14.17
C ALA A 134 28.36 -8.46 -15.47
N SER A 135 28.42 -7.12 -15.47
CA SER A 135 28.88 -6.35 -16.64
C SER A 135 30.37 -6.51 -16.90
N PHE A 136 31.21 -6.50 -15.85
CA PHE A 136 32.66 -6.74 -15.98
C PHE A 136 32.94 -8.14 -16.48
N VAL A 137 32.29 -9.15 -15.89
CA VAL A 137 32.44 -10.54 -16.32
C VAL A 137 32.02 -10.72 -17.78
N ARG A 138 30.92 -10.08 -18.21
CA ARG A 138 30.54 -10.09 -19.63
C ARG A 138 31.61 -9.44 -20.51
N GLY A 139 32.16 -8.30 -20.09
CA GLY A 139 33.24 -7.63 -20.81
C GLY A 139 34.48 -8.51 -20.96
N TRP A 140 34.91 -9.18 -19.88
CA TRP A 140 36.06 -10.10 -19.91
C TRP A 140 35.86 -11.28 -20.85
N MET A 141 34.66 -11.85 -20.89
CA MET A 141 34.33 -12.99 -21.77
C MET A 141 34.09 -12.59 -23.23
N GLN A 142 33.98 -11.29 -23.53
CA GLN A 142 33.88 -10.76 -24.90
C GLN A 142 35.24 -10.33 -25.46
N ASP A 143 36.24 -10.11 -24.61
CA ASP A 143 37.61 -9.79 -25.01
C ASP A 143 38.42 -11.07 -25.20
N ASP A 144 38.86 -11.31 -26.44
CA ASP A 144 39.61 -12.50 -26.83
C ASP A 144 40.94 -12.62 -26.08
N VAL A 145 41.60 -11.51 -25.77
CA VAL A 145 42.90 -11.50 -25.07
C VAL A 145 42.73 -11.93 -23.62
N VAL A 146 41.73 -11.36 -22.94
CA VAL A 146 41.42 -11.68 -21.54
C VAL A 146 40.91 -13.12 -21.42
N THR A 147 40.07 -13.55 -22.35
CA THR A 147 39.54 -14.93 -22.38
C THR A 147 40.65 -15.95 -22.63
N ALA A 148 41.56 -15.69 -23.57
CA ALA A 148 42.72 -16.55 -23.81
C ALA A 148 43.65 -16.64 -22.59
N TRP A 149 43.90 -15.50 -21.91
CA TRP A 149 44.68 -15.49 -20.68
C TRP A 149 44.02 -16.29 -19.55
N LEU A 150 42.71 -16.15 -19.38
CA LEU A 150 41.93 -16.89 -18.38
C LEU A 150 41.90 -18.40 -18.66
N LEU A 151 41.78 -18.80 -19.93
CA LEU A 151 41.86 -20.21 -20.33
C LEU A 151 43.25 -20.82 -20.04
N ALA A 152 44.32 -20.04 -20.22
CA ALA A 152 45.68 -20.49 -19.98
C ALA A 152 46.03 -20.63 -18.49
N HIS A 153 45.53 -19.73 -17.62
CA HIS A 153 45.90 -19.69 -16.20
C HIS A 153 44.86 -20.35 -15.28
N ALA A 154 43.57 -20.29 -15.63
CA ALA A 154 42.47 -20.75 -14.78
C ALA A 154 41.28 -21.27 -15.63
N PRO A 155 41.44 -22.39 -16.34
CA PRO A 155 40.43 -22.91 -17.28
C PRO A 155 39.08 -23.22 -16.60
N GLY A 156 39.09 -23.69 -15.36
CA GLY A 156 37.85 -23.95 -14.60
C GLY A 156 37.07 -22.68 -14.28
N ALA A 157 37.76 -21.58 -13.98
CA ALA A 157 37.12 -20.28 -13.75
C ALA A 157 36.57 -19.71 -15.07
N ALA A 158 37.31 -19.83 -16.17
CA ALA A 158 36.86 -19.40 -17.50
C ALA A 158 35.57 -20.11 -17.92
N ALA A 159 35.49 -21.43 -17.74
CA ALA A 159 34.27 -22.20 -18.04
C ALA A 159 33.07 -21.74 -17.20
N ALA A 160 33.25 -21.57 -15.88
CA ALA A 160 32.17 -21.14 -14.99
C ALA A 160 31.67 -19.72 -15.32
N LEU A 161 32.57 -18.78 -15.65
CA LEU A 161 32.21 -17.42 -16.05
C LEU A 161 31.50 -17.41 -17.40
N GLY A 162 31.94 -18.23 -18.37
CA GLY A 162 31.26 -18.40 -19.65
C GLY A 162 29.83 -18.95 -19.53
N ASP A 163 29.63 -19.94 -18.65
CA ASP A 163 28.30 -20.48 -18.32
C ASP A 163 27.40 -19.43 -17.67
N LEU A 164 27.95 -18.64 -16.74
CA LEU A 164 27.23 -17.54 -16.08
C LEU A 164 26.79 -16.46 -17.07
N VAL A 165 27.67 -16.04 -17.98
CA VAL A 165 27.33 -15.07 -19.03
C VAL A 165 26.23 -15.63 -19.92
N SER A 166 26.38 -16.86 -20.40
CA SER A 166 25.39 -17.56 -21.23
C SER A 166 24.02 -17.68 -20.55
N ALA A 167 24.00 -17.98 -19.24
CA ALA A 167 22.77 -18.03 -18.45
C ALA A 167 22.15 -16.64 -18.28
N SER A 168 22.95 -15.61 -18.06
CA SER A 168 22.49 -14.23 -17.91
C SER A 168 21.85 -13.67 -19.19
N GLU A 169 22.39 -14.00 -20.36
CA GLU A 169 21.86 -13.56 -21.65
C GLU A 169 20.56 -14.27 -22.00
N LYS A 170 20.48 -15.59 -21.73
CA LYS A 170 19.24 -16.36 -21.85
C LYS A 170 18.15 -15.86 -20.89
N ALA A 171 18.52 -15.29 -19.74
CA ALA A 171 17.58 -14.72 -18.78
C ALA A 171 17.01 -13.36 -19.23
N LYS A 172 17.75 -12.58 -20.03
CA LYS A 172 17.25 -11.32 -20.63
C LYS A 172 16.15 -11.57 -21.67
N ALA A 173 16.19 -12.70 -22.37
CA ALA A 173 15.13 -13.08 -23.28
C ALA A 173 13.95 -13.68 -22.48
N PRO A 174 12.73 -13.12 -22.57
CA PRO A 174 11.59 -13.69 -21.87
C PRO A 174 11.31 -15.10 -22.40
N ARG A 175 11.60 -16.13 -21.58
CA ARG A 175 11.36 -17.54 -21.95
C ARG A 175 9.89 -17.83 -22.24
N ARG A 176 8.98 -17.04 -21.64
CA ARG A 176 7.55 -16.94 -21.97
C ARG A 176 7.09 -15.50 -21.70
N THR A 177 6.38 -14.90 -22.65
CA THR A 177 5.60 -13.69 -22.37
C THR A 177 4.54 -14.04 -21.33
N MET A 178 4.66 -13.50 -20.11
CA MET A 178 3.69 -13.73 -19.05
C MET A 178 2.36 -13.05 -19.44
N LYS A 179 1.31 -13.84 -19.70
CA LYS A 179 -0.04 -13.32 -19.92
C LYS A 179 -0.56 -12.80 -18.59
N LEU A 180 -0.40 -11.50 -18.36
CA LEU A 180 -1.00 -10.85 -17.21
C LEU A 180 -2.53 -10.82 -17.39
N PRO A 181 -3.33 -11.15 -16.37
CA PRO A 181 -4.79 -11.14 -16.45
C PRO A 181 -5.39 -9.79 -16.90
N TYR A 182 -4.61 -8.71 -16.79
CA TYR A 182 -5.02 -7.33 -17.08
C TYR A 182 -4.23 -6.68 -18.22
N THR A 183 -3.37 -7.41 -18.95
CA THR A 183 -2.78 -6.84 -20.17
C THR A 183 -3.89 -6.62 -21.19
N ARG A 184 -4.25 -5.34 -21.40
CA ARG A 184 -5.13 -4.91 -22.48
C ARG A 184 -4.57 -5.47 -23.78
N ALA A 185 -5.38 -6.21 -24.52
CA ALA A 185 -5.05 -6.60 -25.89
C ALA A 185 -4.87 -5.32 -26.70
N VAL A 186 -3.63 -4.85 -26.83
CA VAL A 186 -3.27 -3.87 -27.85
C VAL A 186 -3.01 -4.66 -29.12
N GLN A 187 -4.08 -5.18 -29.73
CA GLN A 187 -4.02 -5.70 -31.09
C GLN A 187 -5.30 -5.33 -31.83
N ALA A 188 -5.11 -4.89 -33.07
CA ALA A 188 -6.09 -4.62 -34.12
C ALA A 188 -6.80 -3.24 -34.12
N ALA A 189 -6.05 -2.15 -34.30
CA ALA A 189 -6.60 -0.89 -34.81
C ALA A 189 -5.82 -0.30 -36.00
N GLN A 190 -4.98 -1.09 -36.69
CA GLN A 190 -4.16 -0.62 -37.81
C GLN A 190 -4.38 -1.33 -39.15
N THR A 191 -5.39 -2.20 -39.27
CA THR A 191 -5.72 -2.85 -40.55
C THR A 191 -7.20 -2.72 -40.91
N ARG A 192 -7.69 -1.47 -40.97
CA ARG A 192 -8.81 -1.06 -41.82
C ARG A 192 -8.65 0.39 -42.23
N ARG A 193 -7.66 0.67 -43.08
CA ARG A 193 -7.71 1.85 -43.93
C ARG A 193 -7.02 1.53 -45.26
N ASN A 194 -7.82 1.67 -46.31
CA ASN A 194 -7.60 1.41 -47.73
C ASN A 194 -7.88 -0.04 -48.16
#